data_AF-A0A2V7EDZ9-F1
#
_entry.id   AF-A0A2V7EDZ9-F1
#
_cell.length_a   1.000
_cell.length_b   1.000
_cell.length_c   1.000
_cell.angle_alpha   90.00
_cell.angle_beta   90.00
_cell.angle_gamma   90.00
#
_symmetry.space_group_name_H-M   'P 1'
#
loop_
_entity.id
_entity.type
_entity.pdbx_description
1 polymer ?
#
loop_
_entity_poly.entity_id
_entity_poly.type
_entity_poly.pdbx_seq_one_letter_code
_entity_poly.pdbx_strand_id
1 'polypeptide(L)'
;GAGRIPKTRELDLARADVRTDARGAVEVNDWLQSVTNPRVYATGDAVASSGALPLTPVAGHQSIVVASNLLHGNHKIPDYRGVSSVVFTTPPLAAVGLTEEEAKRNGLKVRVKS
;
A
#
# COMPACT_ATOMS: atom_id res chain seq x y z
N GLY A 1 14.05 9.24 -10.34
CA GLY A 1 14.09 10.64 -9.84
C GLY A 1 12.69 11.09 -9.44
N ALA A 2 12.60 12.18 -8.67
CA ALA A 2 11.41 12.91 -8.20
C ALA A 2 10.35 12.15 -7.36
N GLY A 3 10.65 10.93 -6.91
CA GLY A 3 9.80 10.15 -6.00
C GLY A 3 10.59 9.55 -4.84
N ARG A 4 9.92 8.82 -3.96
CA ARG A 4 10.55 8.11 -2.85
C ARG A 4 10.89 6.67 -3.27
N ILE A 5 11.97 6.14 -2.71
CA ILE A 5 12.37 4.73 -2.89
C ILE A 5 12.28 3.99 -1.55
N PRO A 6 11.90 2.71 -1.54
CA PRO A 6 11.95 1.87 -0.35
C PRO A 6 13.36 1.80 0.25
N LYS A 7 13.46 1.89 1.58
CA LYS A 7 14.75 1.78 2.30
C LYS A 7 15.04 0.31 2.65
N THR A 8 15.30 -0.50 1.64
CA THR A 8 15.50 -1.97 1.77
C THR A 8 16.90 -2.44 1.37
N ARG A 9 17.67 -1.60 0.68
CA ARG A 9 18.98 -1.96 0.09
C ARG A 9 19.99 -2.48 1.12
N GLU A 10 19.98 -1.94 2.33
CA GLU A 10 20.94 -2.30 3.40
C GLU A 10 20.52 -3.55 4.19
N LEU A 11 19.35 -4.15 3.90
CA LEU A 11 18.81 -5.27 4.68
C LEU A 11 19.25 -6.65 4.18
N ASP A 12 19.99 -6.73 3.06
CA ASP A 12 20.41 -7.98 2.42
C ASP A 12 19.28 -9.02 2.29
N LEU A 13 18.12 -8.55 1.81
CA LEU A 13 16.86 -9.32 1.77
C LEU A 13 16.97 -10.66 1.01
N ALA A 14 17.88 -10.74 0.04
CA ALA A 14 18.14 -11.98 -0.69
C ALA A 14 18.65 -13.11 0.23
N ARG A 15 19.44 -12.81 1.27
CA ARG A 15 19.89 -13.81 2.25
C ARG A 15 18.76 -14.37 3.09
N ALA A 16 17.70 -13.58 3.26
CA ALA A 16 16.49 -13.97 3.98
C ALA A 16 15.43 -14.56 3.04
N ASP A 17 15.73 -14.83 1.76
CA ASP A 17 14.74 -15.30 0.78
C ASP A 17 13.52 -14.36 0.65
N VAL A 18 13.76 -13.03 0.68
CA VAL A 18 12.71 -12.01 0.55
C VAL A 18 12.85 -11.32 -0.80
N ARG A 19 11.89 -11.58 -1.69
CA ARG A 19 11.84 -10.97 -3.03
C ARG A 19 11.41 -9.50 -2.97
N THR A 20 12.00 -8.69 -3.85
CA THR A 20 11.62 -7.29 -4.06
C THR A 20 11.36 -6.99 -5.53
N ASP A 21 10.53 -5.99 -5.81
CA ASP A 21 10.32 -5.43 -7.14
C ASP A 21 11.58 -4.69 -7.64
N ALA A 22 11.55 -4.21 -8.89
CA ALA A 22 12.65 -3.47 -9.51
C ALA A 22 13.02 -2.15 -8.78
N ARG A 23 12.16 -1.64 -7.89
CA ARG A 23 12.40 -0.45 -7.07
C ARG A 23 12.89 -0.79 -5.66
N GLY A 24 13.01 -2.08 -5.32
CA GLY A 24 13.41 -2.57 -4.01
C GLY A 24 12.26 -2.69 -3.01
N ALA A 25 11.01 -2.58 -3.44
CA ALA A 25 9.86 -2.78 -2.57
C ALA A 25 9.62 -4.27 -2.36
N VAL A 26 9.31 -4.72 -1.13
CA VAL A 26 9.07 -6.12 -0.80
C VAL A 26 7.79 -6.60 -1.49
N GLU A 27 7.91 -7.66 -2.29
CA GLU A 27 6.75 -8.31 -2.91
C GLU A 27 5.98 -9.12 -1.86
N VAL A 28 4.70 -8.81 -1.70
CA VAL A 28 3.82 -9.43 -0.70
C VAL A 28 2.54 -9.97 -1.33
N ASN A 29 1.93 -10.95 -0.66
CA ASN A 29 0.58 -11.42 -0.95
C ASN A 29 -0.50 -10.54 -0.27
N ASP A 30 -1.77 -10.94 -0.38
CA ASP A 30 -2.92 -10.19 0.16
C ASP A 30 -2.87 -9.98 1.68
N TRP A 31 -2.12 -10.79 2.41
CA TRP A 31 -1.94 -10.69 3.87
C TRP A 31 -0.74 -9.84 4.27
N LEU A 32 -0.10 -9.17 3.31
CA LEU A 32 1.14 -8.39 3.47
C LEU A 32 2.36 -9.25 3.89
N GLN A 33 2.29 -10.56 3.63
CA GLN A 33 3.38 -11.51 3.84
C GLN A 33 4.24 -11.61 2.58
N SER A 34 5.56 -11.73 2.73
CA SER A 34 6.47 -11.94 1.60
C SER A 34 6.04 -13.15 0.77
N VAL A 35 6.07 -12.99 -0.56
CA VAL A 35 5.71 -14.07 -1.50
C VAL A 35 6.70 -15.23 -1.53
N THR A 36 7.91 -15.03 -0.99
CA THR A 36 8.97 -16.05 -0.97
C THR A 36 9.29 -16.54 0.45
N ASN A 37 9.27 -15.66 1.46
CA ASN A 37 9.52 -16.06 2.85
C ASN A 37 8.26 -15.94 3.73
N PRO A 38 7.62 -17.06 4.15
CA PRO A 38 6.41 -17.03 4.96
C PRO A 38 6.61 -16.51 6.40
N ARG A 39 7.85 -16.31 6.84
CA ARG A 39 8.17 -15.71 8.16
C ARG A 39 8.32 -14.19 8.10
N VAL A 40 8.31 -13.60 6.91
CA VAL A 40 8.54 -12.16 6.71
C VAL A 40 7.26 -11.49 6.23
N TYR A 41 7.00 -10.31 6.79
CA TYR A 41 5.90 -9.42 6.40
C TYR A 41 6.48 -8.03 6.15
N ALA A 42 5.77 -7.24 5.35
CA ALA A 42 6.13 -5.84 5.09
C ALA A 42 4.92 -4.93 5.22
N THR A 43 5.15 -3.68 5.61
CA THR A 43 4.12 -2.66 5.81
C THR A 43 4.66 -1.29 5.40
N GLY A 44 3.76 -0.34 5.16
CA GLY A 44 4.06 1.01 4.73
C GLY A 44 4.77 1.04 3.38
N ASP A 45 5.65 2.02 3.23
CA ASP A 45 6.32 2.33 1.97
C ASP A 45 7.35 1.28 1.52
N ALA A 46 7.58 0.24 2.34
CA ALA A 46 8.39 -0.90 1.98
C ALA A 46 7.64 -1.93 1.11
N VAL A 47 6.31 -1.89 1.07
CA VAL A 47 5.47 -2.84 0.33
C VAL A 47 5.46 -2.51 -1.16
N ALA A 48 5.66 -3.52 -2.02
CA ALA A 48 5.46 -3.40 -3.46
C ALA A 48 3.97 -3.19 -3.75
N SER A 49 3.58 -1.91 -3.84
CA SER A 49 2.30 -1.36 -4.29
C SER A 49 1.10 -2.32 -4.20
N SER A 50 0.50 -2.46 -3.02
CA SER A 50 -0.77 -3.15 -2.79
C SER A 50 -2.00 -2.36 -3.26
N GLY A 51 -1.84 -1.48 -4.26
CA GLY A 51 -2.87 -0.51 -4.69
C GLY A 51 -3.12 0.66 -3.72
N ALA A 52 -2.27 0.84 -2.70
CA ALA A 52 -2.44 1.88 -1.68
C ALA A 52 -1.44 3.04 -1.86
N LEU A 53 -1.86 4.24 -1.49
CA LEU A 53 -0.99 5.42 -1.46
C LEU A 53 -0.01 5.38 -0.29
N PRO A 54 1.21 5.89 -0.44
CA PRO A 54 2.25 5.82 0.58
C PRO A 54 2.04 6.95 1.61
N LEU A 55 1.05 6.75 2.48
CA LEU A 55 0.55 7.69 3.48
C LEU A 55 0.70 7.12 4.90
N THR A 56 0.96 7.98 5.88
CA THR A 56 1.06 7.59 7.30
C THR A 56 -0.14 6.77 7.82
N PRO A 57 -1.42 7.16 7.59
CA PRO A 57 -2.56 6.34 8.03
C PRO A 57 -2.62 4.97 7.34
N VAL A 58 -2.18 4.87 6.08
CA VAL A 58 -2.11 3.58 5.36
C VAL A 58 -1.05 2.68 5.99
N ALA A 59 0.15 3.21 6.25
CA ALA A 59 1.21 2.46 6.92
C ALA A 59 0.77 1.98 8.32
N GLY A 60 0.09 2.84 9.09
CA GLY A 60 -0.47 2.46 10.39
C GLY A 60 -1.50 1.33 10.28
N HIS A 61 -2.44 1.44 9.34
CA HIS A 61 -3.44 0.40 9.09
C HIS A 61 -2.82 -0.94 8.70
N GLN A 62 -1.88 -0.92 7.74
CA GLN A 62 -1.13 -2.10 7.30
C GLN A 62 -0.36 -2.74 8.45
N SER A 63 0.21 -1.94 9.35
CA SER A 63 0.98 -2.45 10.50
C SER A 63 0.10 -3.22 11.48
N ILE A 64 -1.14 -2.78 11.70
CA ILE A 64 -2.13 -3.50 12.50
C ILE A 64 -2.50 -4.83 11.83
N VAL A 65 -2.67 -4.83 10.50
CA VAL A 65 -2.98 -6.06 9.73
C VAL A 65 -1.81 -7.04 9.79
N VAL A 66 -0.59 -6.58 9.53
CA VAL A 66 0.64 -7.38 9.62
C VAL A 66 0.81 -7.97 11.01
N ALA A 67 0.66 -7.17 12.07
CA ALA A 67 0.79 -7.68 13.44
C ALA A 67 -0.23 -8.80 13.72
N SER A 68 -1.48 -8.63 13.27
CA SER A 68 -2.51 -9.65 13.41
C SER A 68 -2.16 -10.94 12.65
N ASN A 69 -1.75 -10.82 11.39
CA ASN A 69 -1.42 -11.98 10.54
C ASN A 69 -0.16 -12.71 11.01
N LEU A 70 0.84 -11.98 11.47
CA LEU A 70 2.06 -12.53 12.03
C LEU A 70 1.79 -13.38 13.28
N LEU A 71 0.88 -12.90 14.16
CA LEU A 71 0.60 -13.55 15.45
C LEU A 71 -0.46 -14.67 15.36
N HIS A 72 -1.45 -14.52 14.49
CA HIS A 72 -2.61 -15.41 14.44
C HIS A 72 -2.77 -16.15 13.10
N GLY A 73 -1.75 -16.10 12.24
CA GLY A 73 -1.79 -16.63 10.87
C GLY A 73 -2.54 -15.70 9.91
N ASN A 74 -2.38 -15.94 8.61
CA ASN A 74 -2.96 -15.13 7.54
C ASN A 74 -4.50 -15.19 7.54
N HIS A 75 -5.17 -14.20 8.15
CA HIS A 75 -6.63 -14.13 8.26
C HIS A 75 -7.21 -12.76 7.90
N LYS A 76 -6.38 -11.72 7.80
CA LYS A 76 -6.83 -10.35 7.56
C LYS A 76 -6.17 -9.75 6.33
N ILE A 77 -6.98 -9.21 5.43
CA ILE A 77 -6.54 -8.48 4.24
C ILE A 77 -6.81 -6.98 4.51
N PRO A 78 -5.86 -6.08 4.22
CA PRO A 78 -6.08 -4.64 4.39
C PRO A 78 -7.11 -4.13 3.37
N ASP A 79 -8.01 -3.25 3.82
CA ASP A 79 -9.00 -2.60 2.95
C ASP A 79 -8.64 -1.12 2.78
N TYR A 80 -8.34 -0.74 1.54
CA TYR A 80 -7.93 0.62 1.20
C TYR A 80 -9.07 1.48 0.65
N ARG A 81 -10.31 0.96 0.61
CA ARG A 81 -11.47 1.75 0.17
C ARG A 81 -11.67 2.92 1.13
N GLY A 82 -11.83 4.11 0.56
CA GLY A 82 -12.06 5.33 1.34
C GLY A 82 -10.82 5.92 2.01
N VAL A 83 -9.61 5.43 1.68
CA VAL A 83 -8.37 6.15 2.05
C VAL A 83 -8.40 7.54 1.41
N SER A 84 -8.29 8.57 2.23
CA SER A 84 -8.21 9.96 1.78
C SER A 84 -6.76 10.40 1.57
N SER A 85 -6.57 11.39 0.71
CA SER A 85 -5.29 12.08 0.49
C SER A 85 -5.49 13.59 0.54
N VAL A 86 -4.47 14.30 1.03
CA VAL A 86 -4.48 15.76 1.19
C VAL A 86 -3.16 16.33 0.72
N VAL A 87 -3.23 17.40 -0.09
CA VAL A 87 -2.10 18.25 -0.44
C VAL A 87 -2.28 19.59 0.27
N PHE A 88 -1.32 19.93 1.14
CA PHE A 88 -1.39 21.09 2.03
C PHE A 88 -0.96 22.42 1.38
N THR A 89 -1.34 22.64 0.12
CA THR A 89 -1.18 23.93 -0.55
C THR A 89 -2.18 24.98 -0.04
N THR A 90 -2.09 26.21 -0.55
CA THR A 90 -3.10 27.25 -0.34
C THR A 90 -3.70 27.64 -1.70
N PRO A 91 -4.97 27.28 -2.00
CA PRO A 91 -5.89 26.50 -1.18
C PRO A 91 -5.47 25.02 -1.04
N PRO A 92 -5.94 24.30 0.01
CA PRO A 92 -5.68 22.88 0.17
C PRO A 92 -6.46 22.06 -0.85
N LEU A 93 -5.90 20.93 -1.27
CA LEU A 93 -6.56 19.95 -2.13
C LEU A 93 -6.77 18.66 -1.35
N ALA A 94 -7.99 18.12 -1.35
CA ALA A 94 -8.31 16.86 -0.70
C ALA A 94 -9.11 15.96 -1.64
N ALA A 95 -8.83 14.67 -1.61
CA ALA A 95 -9.51 13.66 -2.43
C ALA A 95 -9.75 12.38 -1.63
N VAL A 96 -10.86 11.71 -1.91
CA VAL A 96 -11.21 10.40 -1.35
C VAL A 96 -12.10 9.66 -2.35
N GLY A 97 -11.91 8.34 -2.44
CA GLY A 97 -12.69 7.49 -3.34
C GLY A 97 -12.26 7.62 -4.80
N LEU A 98 -13.17 7.32 -5.72
CA LEU A 98 -12.90 7.29 -7.15
C LEU A 98 -12.98 8.69 -7.76
N THR A 99 -12.07 8.96 -8.69
CA THR A 99 -12.24 10.03 -9.67
C THR A 99 -13.40 9.73 -10.61
N GLU A 100 -13.92 10.77 -11.28
CA GLU A 100 -14.94 10.60 -12.31
C GLU A 100 -14.47 9.66 -13.43
N GLU A 101 -13.21 9.79 -13.84
CA GLU A 101 -12.61 8.94 -14.88
C GLU A 101 -12.50 7.48 -14.45
N GLU A 102 -12.08 7.20 -13.21
CA GLU A 102 -12.07 5.84 -12.65
C GLU A 102 -13.48 5.26 -12.57
N ALA A 103 -14.46 6.03 -12.11
CA ALA A 103 -15.83 5.58 -12.01
C ALA A 103 -16.44 5.25 -13.38
N LYS A 104 -16.17 6.07 -14.41
CA LYS A 104 -16.56 5.78 -15.80
C LYS A 104 -15.88 4.53 -16.34
N ARG A 105 -14.56 4.37 -16.13
CA ARG A 105 -13.82 3.16 -16.51
C ARG A 105 -14.38 1.89 -15.86
N ASN A 106 -14.89 2.00 -14.64
CA ASN A 106 -15.54 0.91 -13.92
C ASN A 106 -17.00 0.66 -14.35
N GLY A 107 -17.50 1.35 -15.38
CA GLY A 107 -18.87 1.18 -15.88
C GLY A 107 -19.95 1.74 -14.93
N LEU A 108 -19.58 2.61 -13.99
CA LEU A 108 -20.51 3.19 -13.04
C LEU A 108 -21.30 4.34 -13.67
N LYS A 109 -22.60 4.43 -13.36
CA LYS A 109 -23.41 5.60 -13.70
C LYS A 109 -23.05 6.75 -12.76
N VAL A 110 -22.36 7.76 -13.28
CA VAL A 110 -21.91 8.93 -12.50
C VAL A 110 -22.80 10.13 -12.75
N ARG A 111 -22.98 10.96 -11.71
CA ARG A 111 -23.59 12.29 -11.80
C ARG A 111 -22.63 13.29 -11.18
N VAL A 112 -22.16 14.23 -11.99
CA VAL A 112 -21.29 15.33 -11.55
C VAL A 112 -22.09 16.63 -11.60
N LYS A 113 -21.94 17.46 -10.59
CA LYS A 113 -22.48 18.83 -10.55
C LYS A 113 -21.31 19.78 -10.40
N SER A 114 -21.07 20.56 -11.44
CA SER A 114 -20.16 21.70 -11.49
C SER A 114 -20.79 22.93 -10.86
#